data_AF-A0A1T5CW41-F1
#
_entry.id   AF-A0A1T5CW41-F1
#
_cell.length_a   1.000
_cell.length_b   1.000
_cell.length_c   1.000
_cell.angle_alpha   90.00
_cell.angle_beta   90.00
_cell.angle_gamma   90.00
#
_symmetry.space_group_name_H-M   'P 1'
#
loop_
_entity.id
_entity.type
_entity.pdbx_description
1 polymer ?
#
loop_
_entity_poly.entity_id
_entity_poly.type
_entity_poly.pdbx_seq_one_letter_code
_entity_poly.pdbx_strand_id
1 'polypeptide(L)'
;MEIHIDYNSDSLSKYYDRFYYKFDCCKTFIDFELVNKAYIKNRYNHGTFHDFMRLLNIEFDRKQLEKEYETAFNVLQMCEKWEDIILTKDIFPKIQFDIIIDSLTTADEIKLKDLVLNIDDDLLNYLFPPNNFNDRTCVRKTRSLRQSNDFIIPRIEKKFQNNVGKYFKIDVNDFFAIPFSEENLRIVEDYYKKAHN
;
A
#
# COMPACT_ATOMS: atom_id res chain seq x y z
N MET A 1 -25.71 -6.23 9.52
CA MET A 1 -25.74 -6.93 8.21
C MET A 1 -24.43 -7.68 8.13
N GLU A 2 -24.44 -8.95 8.52
CA GLU A 2 -23.28 -9.83 8.40
C GLU A 2 -23.21 -10.34 6.97
N ILE A 3 -22.05 -10.14 6.34
CA ILE A 3 -21.78 -10.59 4.98
C ILE A 3 -21.06 -11.94 5.10
N HIS A 4 -21.73 -13.01 4.68
CA HIS A 4 -21.10 -14.31 4.45
C HIS A 4 -20.50 -14.35 3.05
N ILE A 5 -19.28 -14.90 2.92
CA ILE A 5 -18.50 -14.91 1.67
C ILE A 5 -18.17 -16.35 1.26
N ASP A 6 -18.39 -16.63 -0.02
CA ASP A 6 -18.02 -17.85 -0.74
C ASP A 6 -16.61 -17.71 -1.33
N TYR A 7 -15.77 -18.73 -1.12
CA TYR A 7 -14.32 -18.71 -1.31
C TYR A 7 -13.86 -18.99 -2.77
N ASN A 8 -14.77 -18.99 -3.75
CA ASN A 8 -14.46 -19.29 -5.15
C ASN A 8 -14.28 -18.07 -6.07
N SER A 9 -14.03 -16.86 -5.56
CA SER A 9 -13.73 -15.70 -6.42
C SER A 9 -12.42 -14.99 -6.05
N ASP A 10 -11.56 -14.79 -7.05
CA ASP A 10 -10.24 -14.17 -7.00
C ASP A 10 -10.14 -12.87 -6.19
N SER A 11 -9.11 -12.83 -5.34
CA SER A 11 -9.08 -12.12 -4.07
C SER A 11 -8.54 -10.68 -4.05
N LEU A 12 -8.26 -10.02 -5.18
CA LEU A 12 -7.85 -8.59 -5.21
C LEU A 12 -8.96 -7.63 -5.71
N SER A 13 -9.99 -8.16 -6.36
CA SER A 13 -11.01 -7.39 -7.09
C SER A 13 -11.75 -6.36 -6.22
N LYS A 14 -12.10 -6.71 -4.96
CA LYS A 14 -12.78 -5.81 -4.03
C LYS A 14 -11.94 -4.61 -3.55
N TYR A 15 -10.62 -4.61 -3.80
CA TYR A 15 -9.72 -3.50 -3.43
C TYR A 15 -9.35 -2.61 -4.60
N TYR A 16 -9.51 -3.08 -5.85
CA TYR A 16 -9.22 -2.27 -7.04
C TYR A 16 -10.01 -0.97 -7.06
N ASP A 17 -11.23 -1.01 -6.53
CA ASP A 17 -12.14 0.14 -6.41
C ASP A 17 -12.08 0.87 -5.08
N ARG A 18 -11.02 0.66 -4.30
CA ARG A 18 -10.93 1.32 -3.00
C ARG A 18 -10.01 2.51 -3.01
N PHE A 19 -8.99 2.57 -3.87
CA PHE A 19 -7.91 3.56 -3.71
C PHE A 19 -7.44 4.22 -4.99
N TYR A 20 -7.30 5.56 -4.93
CA TYR A 20 -6.45 6.29 -5.87
C TYR A 20 -5.04 6.34 -5.29
N TYR A 21 -4.04 6.24 -6.15
CA TYR A 21 -2.63 6.25 -5.80
C TYR A 21 -1.99 7.53 -6.29
N LYS A 22 -1.13 8.12 -5.45
CA LYS A 22 -0.27 9.20 -5.88
C LYS A 22 0.91 8.60 -6.64
N PHE A 23 1.00 8.93 -7.92
CA PHE A 23 2.19 8.67 -8.72
C PHE A 23 3.01 9.97 -8.74
N ASP A 24 4.30 9.93 -8.37
CA ASP A 24 5.13 11.15 -8.28
C ASP A 24 5.38 11.76 -9.68
N CYS A 25 5.13 10.98 -10.75
CA CYS A 25 5.12 11.47 -12.13
C CYS A 25 3.97 12.44 -12.43
N CYS A 26 2.84 12.35 -11.71
CA CYS A 26 1.68 13.20 -11.92
C CYS A 26 1.98 14.60 -11.38
N LYS A 27 1.97 15.61 -12.25
CA LYS A 27 2.15 17.01 -11.86
C LYS A 27 0.79 17.69 -11.72
N THR A 28 -0.16 17.37 -12.57
CA THR A 28 -1.50 17.97 -12.49
C THR A 28 -2.53 16.99 -11.94
N PHE A 29 -3.68 17.52 -11.51
CA PHE A 29 -4.84 16.70 -11.18
C PHE A 29 -5.34 15.89 -12.40
N ILE A 30 -5.18 16.43 -13.61
CA ILE A 30 -5.52 15.74 -14.86
C ILE A 30 -4.60 14.52 -15.06
N ASP A 31 -3.30 14.66 -14.81
CA ASP A 31 -2.36 13.53 -14.86
C ASP A 31 -2.76 12.47 -13.84
N PHE A 32 -3.07 12.89 -12.62
CA PHE A 32 -3.51 12.00 -11.54
C PHE A 32 -4.74 11.19 -11.93
N GLU A 33 -5.77 11.84 -12.47
CA GLU A 33 -6.98 11.15 -12.94
C GLU A 33 -6.68 10.18 -14.09
N LEU A 34 -5.90 10.61 -15.08
CA LEU A 34 -5.56 9.81 -16.25
C LEU A 34 -4.77 8.57 -15.84
N VAL A 35 -3.74 8.74 -15.02
CA VAL A 35 -2.88 7.66 -14.56
C VAL A 35 -3.66 6.67 -13.70
N ASN A 36 -4.49 7.16 -12.78
CA ASN A 36 -5.31 6.28 -11.96
C ASN A 36 -6.37 5.52 -12.78
N LYS A 37 -7.03 6.17 -13.76
CA LYS A 37 -7.98 5.50 -14.66
C LYS A 37 -7.30 4.37 -15.44
N ALA A 38 -6.10 4.61 -15.98
CA ALA A 38 -5.32 3.57 -16.64
C ALA A 38 -4.92 2.46 -15.68
N TYR A 39 -4.46 2.79 -14.46
CA TYR A 39 -4.03 1.84 -13.46
C TYR A 39 -5.16 0.93 -12.98
N ILE A 40 -6.33 1.50 -12.67
CA ILE A 40 -7.55 0.76 -12.30
C ILE A 40 -7.94 -0.20 -13.42
N LYS A 41 -8.07 0.32 -14.66
CA LYS A 41 -8.43 -0.49 -15.83
C LYS A 41 -7.43 -1.62 -16.07
N ASN A 42 -6.13 -1.36 -15.91
CA ASN A 42 -5.10 -2.38 -16.10
C ASN A 42 -5.22 -3.51 -15.07
N ARG A 43 -5.39 -3.15 -13.79
CA ARG A 43 -5.52 -4.11 -12.68
C ARG A 43 -6.71 -5.03 -12.84
N TYR A 44 -7.87 -4.48 -13.22
CA TYR A 44 -9.07 -5.28 -13.48
C TYR A 44 -8.86 -6.36 -14.54
N ASN A 45 -8.00 -6.09 -15.53
CA ASN A 45 -7.69 -7.04 -16.59
C ASN A 45 -6.48 -7.93 -16.24
N HIS A 46 -6.00 -7.90 -14.98
CA HIS A 46 -4.76 -8.55 -14.55
C HIS A 46 -3.57 -8.21 -15.48
N GLY A 47 -3.55 -6.97 -15.99
CA GLY A 47 -2.59 -6.52 -16.98
C GLY A 47 -1.19 -6.33 -16.40
N THR A 48 -0.19 -6.45 -17.28
CA THR A 48 1.22 -6.20 -16.92
C THR A 48 1.51 -4.70 -16.86
N PHE A 49 2.70 -4.31 -16.37
CA PHE A 49 3.16 -2.93 -16.50
C PHE A 49 3.22 -2.45 -17.96
N HIS A 50 3.52 -3.36 -18.90
CA HIS A 50 3.49 -3.04 -20.33
C HIS A 50 2.08 -2.66 -20.81
N ASP A 51 1.05 -3.37 -20.34
CA ASP A 51 -0.34 -3.06 -20.67
C ASP A 51 -0.80 -1.74 -20.05
N PHE A 52 -0.37 -1.45 -18.82
CA PHE A 52 -0.59 -0.15 -18.17
C PHE A 52 0.00 0.99 -18.99
N MET A 53 1.25 0.87 -19.44
CA MET A 53 1.89 1.88 -20.28
C MET A 53 1.16 2.11 -21.60
N ARG A 54 0.59 1.05 -22.21
CA ARG A 54 -0.24 1.16 -23.41
C ARG A 54 -1.54 1.94 -23.16
N LEU A 55 -2.13 1.78 -21.97
CA LEU A 55 -3.36 2.50 -21.59
C LEU A 55 -3.12 3.99 -21.31
N LEU A 56 -1.94 4.36 -20.79
CA LEU A 56 -1.59 5.75 -20.50
C LEU A 56 -1.47 6.61 -21.76
N ASN A 57 -0.82 6.09 -22.80
CA ASN A 57 -0.60 6.80 -24.07
C ASN A 57 0.11 8.18 -23.91
N ILE A 58 0.94 8.34 -22.87
CA ILE A 58 1.82 9.48 -22.62
C ILE A 58 3.16 9.00 -22.06
N GLU A 59 4.23 9.74 -22.34
CA GLU A 59 5.58 9.40 -21.86
C GLU A 59 5.85 9.98 -20.47
N PHE A 60 6.10 9.09 -19.52
CA PHE A 60 6.67 9.38 -18.21
C PHE A 60 8.02 8.66 -18.07
N ASP A 61 8.79 8.98 -17.03
CA ASP A 61 9.96 8.16 -16.66
C ASP A 61 9.50 6.74 -16.32
N ARG A 62 9.76 5.83 -17.27
CA ARG A 62 9.34 4.43 -17.19
C ARG A 62 9.83 3.74 -15.94
N LYS A 63 11.07 4.00 -15.51
CA LYS A 63 11.70 3.30 -14.38
C LYS A 63 11.04 3.72 -13.07
N GLN A 64 10.78 5.02 -12.90
CA GLN A 64 10.09 5.52 -11.71
C GLN A 64 8.63 5.04 -11.69
N LEU A 65 7.95 5.11 -12.85
CA LEU A 65 6.56 4.72 -12.96
C LEU A 65 6.33 3.22 -12.74
N GLU A 66 7.26 2.36 -13.16
CA GLU A 66 7.22 0.92 -12.88
C GLU A 66 7.29 0.64 -11.37
N LYS A 67 8.22 1.30 -10.67
CA LYS A 67 8.32 1.18 -9.21
C LYS A 67 7.03 1.61 -8.51
N GLU A 68 6.44 2.72 -8.94
CA GLU A 68 5.19 3.22 -8.37
C GLU A 68 4.01 2.30 -8.66
N TYR A 69 3.93 1.76 -9.88
CA TYR A 69 2.94 0.76 -10.29
C TYR A 69 3.00 -0.51 -9.42
N GLU A 70 4.20 -1.06 -9.22
CA GLU A 70 4.42 -2.23 -8.36
C GLU A 70 4.07 -1.93 -6.90
N THR A 71 4.49 -0.77 -6.39
CA THR A 71 4.20 -0.37 -5.02
C THR A 71 2.70 -0.24 -4.78
N ALA A 72 1.97 0.38 -5.72
CA ALA A 72 0.52 0.49 -5.64
C ALA A 72 -0.16 -0.90 -5.62
N PHE A 73 0.39 -1.89 -6.32
CA PHE A 73 -0.12 -3.26 -6.29
C PHE A 73 0.16 -3.95 -4.93
N ASN A 74 1.33 -3.71 -4.36
CA ASN A 74 1.69 -4.23 -3.03
C ASN A 74 0.80 -3.65 -1.93
N VAL A 75 0.39 -2.39 -2.03
CA VAL A 75 -0.59 -1.80 -1.12
C VAL A 75 -1.89 -2.62 -1.10
N LEU A 76 -2.43 -2.99 -2.26
CA LEU A 76 -3.68 -3.75 -2.33
C LEU A 76 -3.55 -5.12 -1.66
N GLN A 77 -2.45 -5.83 -1.93
CA GLN A 77 -2.16 -7.12 -1.31
C GLN A 77 -2.04 -6.98 0.21
N MET A 78 -1.48 -5.88 0.71
CA MET A 78 -1.37 -5.61 2.14
C MET A 78 -2.69 -5.21 2.78
N CYS A 79 -3.58 -4.51 2.07
CA CYS A 79 -4.96 -4.28 2.51
C CYS A 79 -5.72 -5.61 2.66
N GLU A 80 -5.60 -6.50 1.68
CA GLU A 80 -6.21 -7.84 1.71
C GLU A 80 -5.71 -8.65 2.89
N LYS A 81 -4.39 -8.72 3.04
CA LYS A 81 -3.75 -9.44 4.13
C LYS A 81 -4.14 -8.88 5.49
N TRP A 82 -4.28 -7.56 5.62
CA TRP A 82 -4.73 -6.94 6.88
C TRP A 82 -6.16 -7.35 7.24
N GLU A 83 -7.09 -7.38 6.29
CA GLU A 83 -8.45 -7.86 6.57
C GLU A 83 -8.45 -9.31 7.06
N ASP A 84 -7.68 -10.21 6.42
CA ASP A 84 -7.51 -11.59 6.89
C ASP A 84 -6.86 -11.68 8.29
N ILE A 85 -5.87 -10.83 8.57
CA ILE A 85 -5.24 -10.70 9.90
C ILE A 85 -6.29 -10.34 10.96
N ILE A 86 -7.13 -9.34 10.69
CA ILE A 86 -8.18 -8.91 11.63
C ILE A 86 -9.24 -9.98 11.82
N LEU A 87 -9.69 -10.62 10.73
CA LEU A 87 -10.71 -11.67 10.79
C LEU A 87 -10.28 -12.90 11.61
N THR A 88 -8.98 -13.13 11.72
CA THR A 88 -8.42 -14.32 12.39
C THR A 88 -7.59 -13.99 13.63
N LYS A 89 -7.70 -12.75 14.15
CA LYS A 89 -6.85 -12.25 15.23
C LYS A 89 -7.05 -12.96 16.57
N ASP A 90 -8.22 -13.54 16.79
CA ASP A 90 -8.54 -14.38 17.95
C ASP A 90 -7.73 -15.69 17.97
N ILE A 91 -7.46 -16.24 16.78
CA ILE A 91 -6.65 -17.46 16.60
C ILE A 91 -5.16 -17.12 16.49
N PHE A 92 -4.83 -16.02 15.80
CA PHE A 92 -3.47 -15.56 15.55
C PHE A 92 -3.30 -14.11 16.00
N PRO A 93 -3.07 -13.86 17.30
CA PRO A 93 -3.08 -12.48 17.85
C PRO A 93 -1.85 -11.65 17.47
N LYS A 94 -0.90 -12.21 16.72
CA LYS A 94 0.39 -11.61 16.39
C LYS A 94 0.70 -11.76 14.92
N ILE A 95 1.54 -10.86 14.44
CA ILE A 95 2.17 -10.97 13.14
C ILE A 95 3.69 -10.94 13.29
N GLN A 96 4.37 -11.58 12.34
CA GLN A 96 5.81 -11.46 12.17
C GLN A 96 6.12 -10.86 10.81
N PHE A 97 7.07 -9.94 10.75
CA PHE A 97 7.58 -9.37 9.51
C PHE A 97 8.53 -10.35 8.81
N ASP A 98 8.24 -10.63 7.53
CA ASP A 98 9.05 -11.45 6.64
C ASP A 98 9.68 -10.55 5.58
N ILE A 99 11.00 -10.62 5.45
CA ILE A 99 11.78 -9.74 4.57
C ILE A 99 12.65 -10.56 3.66
N ILE A 100 12.59 -10.25 2.36
CA ILE A 100 13.51 -10.77 1.37
C ILE A 100 14.84 -10.03 1.53
N ILE A 101 15.90 -10.76 1.84
CA ILE A 101 17.26 -10.21 1.98
C ILE A 101 18.02 -10.47 0.69
N ASP A 102 18.26 -9.42 -0.08
CA ASP A 102 19.12 -9.42 -1.25
C ASP A 102 19.84 -8.07 -1.43
N SER A 103 20.41 -7.84 -2.61
CA SER A 103 21.17 -6.61 -2.91
C SER A 103 20.33 -5.33 -2.94
N LEU A 104 19.00 -5.44 -2.90
CA LEU A 104 18.08 -4.30 -2.88
C LEU A 104 17.60 -3.97 -1.46
N THR A 105 17.84 -4.85 -0.48
CA THR A 105 17.40 -4.66 0.90
C THR A 105 18.25 -3.62 1.62
N THR A 106 17.61 -2.59 2.14
CA THR A 106 18.23 -1.51 2.92
C THR A 106 18.48 -1.92 4.37
N ALA A 107 19.40 -1.21 5.03
CA ALA A 107 19.67 -1.40 6.46
C ALA A 107 18.45 -1.11 7.35
N ASP A 108 17.54 -0.24 6.90
CA ASP A 108 16.30 0.05 7.62
C ASP A 108 15.29 -1.10 7.47
N GLU A 109 15.12 -1.67 6.27
CA GLU A 109 14.28 -2.85 6.08
C GLU A 109 14.76 -4.04 6.91
N ILE A 110 16.08 -4.30 6.97
CA ILE A 110 16.64 -5.41 7.76
C ILE A 110 16.21 -5.36 9.24
N LYS A 111 15.99 -4.17 9.83
CA LYS A 111 15.56 -4.02 11.23
C LYS A 111 14.18 -4.60 11.51
N LEU A 112 13.33 -4.70 10.49
CA LEU A 112 12.01 -5.30 10.58
C LEU A 112 12.07 -6.84 10.50
N LYS A 113 13.20 -7.43 10.09
CA LYS A 113 13.28 -8.88 9.89
C LYS A 113 12.95 -9.62 11.18
N ASP A 114 12.00 -10.54 11.09
CA ASP A 114 11.53 -11.38 12.18
C ASP A 114 10.88 -10.61 13.35
N LEU A 115 10.66 -9.30 13.22
CA LEU A 115 9.97 -8.50 14.23
C LEU A 115 8.56 -9.06 14.47
N VAL A 116 8.23 -9.35 15.73
CA VAL A 116 6.91 -9.87 16.11
C VAL A 116 6.15 -8.84 16.90
N LEU A 117 4.99 -8.42 16.40
CA LEU A 117 4.10 -7.47 17.05
C LEU A 117 2.72 -8.10 17.30
N ASN A 118 2.06 -7.68 18.38
CA ASN A 118 0.63 -7.96 18.53
C ASN A 118 -0.15 -7.16 17.48
N ILE A 119 -1.27 -7.70 17.00
CA ILE A 119 -2.10 -7.04 15.98
C ILE A 119 -2.65 -5.68 16.45
N ASP A 120 -2.89 -5.56 17.76
CA ASP A 120 -3.39 -4.33 18.39
C ASP A 120 -2.24 -3.38 18.81
N ASP A 121 -0.98 -3.67 18.44
CA ASP A 121 0.17 -2.78 18.72
C ASP A 121 0.11 -1.51 17.86
N ASP A 122 0.28 -0.35 18.50
CA ASP A 122 0.22 0.95 17.83
C ASP A 122 1.32 1.17 16.80
N LEU A 123 2.44 0.46 16.89
CA LEU A 123 3.50 0.52 15.88
C LEU A 123 3.03 0.03 14.51
N LEU A 124 2.05 -0.87 14.47
CA LEU A 124 1.45 -1.31 13.21
C LEU A 124 0.68 -0.20 12.50
N ASN A 125 0.41 0.93 13.15
CA ASN A 125 -0.16 2.11 12.49
C ASN A 125 0.87 2.87 11.63
N TYR A 126 2.17 2.53 11.76
CA TYR A 126 3.28 3.23 11.12
C TYR A 126 4.24 2.31 10.35
N LEU A 127 4.34 1.03 10.73
CA LEU A 127 5.31 0.08 10.19
C LEU A 127 4.68 -0.95 9.26
N PHE A 128 3.36 -0.95 9.10
CA PHE A 128 2.70 -1.99 8.32
C PHE A 128 2.98 -1.77 6.83
N PRO A 129 3.46 -2.78 6.09
CA PRO A 129 3.95 -2.58 4.73
C PRO A 129 2.89 -2.04 3.76
N PRO A 130 3.29 -1.39 2.65
CA PRO A 130 4.68 -1.16 2.22
C PRO A 130 5.35 0.03 2.93
N ASN A 131 6.63 -0.14 3.26
CA ASN A 131 7.46 0.83 3.98
C ASN A 131 8.42 1.62 3.06
N ASN A 132 8.47 1.29 1.76
CA ASN A 132 9.24 1.97 0.73
C ASN A 132 8.68 1.68 -0.68
N PHE A 133 9.18 2.36 -1.71
CA PHE A 133 8.92 1.98 -3.10
C PHE A 133 9.53 0.61 -3.41
N ASN A 134 8.76 -0.22 -4.13
CA ASN A 134 9.11 -1.61 -4.43
C ASN A 134 9.48 -2.44 -3.19
N ASP A 135 8.87 -2.09 -2.05
CA ASP A 135 9.04 -2.86 -0.82
C ASP A 135 8.39 -4.23 -1.00
N ARG A 136 9.16 -5.28 -0.70
CA ARG A 136 8.77 -6.69 -0.76
C ARG A 136 8.59 -7.30 0.62
N THR A 137 8.63 -6.46 1.67
CA THR A 137 8.31 -6.82 3.03
C THR A 137 6.87 -7.31 3.09
N CYS A 138 6.68 -8.45 3.73
CA CYS A 138 5.38 -9.01 4.01
C CYS A 138 5.26 -9.28 5.50
N VAL A 139 4.08 -9.72 5.93
CA VAL A 139 3.86 -10.20 7.29
C VAL A 139 3.20 -11.57 7.27
N ARG A 140 3.40 -12.37 8.31
CA ARG A 140 2.66 -13.62 8.51
C ARG A 140 2.06 -13.70 9.90
N LYS A 141 0.87 -14.27 9.96
CA LYS A 141 0.12 -14.52 11.19
C LYS A 141 0.84 -15.55 12.05
N THR A 142 0.87 -15.35 13.36
CA THR A 142 1.48 -16.29 14.30
C THR A 142 0.73 -16.32 15.63
N ARG A 143 0.68 -17.50 16.23
CA ARG A 143 0.09 -17.74 17.56
C ARG A 143 1.15 -17.97 18.65
N SER A 144 2.28 -18.55 18.27
CA SER A 144 3.25 -19.13 19.21
C SER A 144 4.45 -18.24 19.49
N LEU A 145 4.75 -17.29 18.60
CA LEU A 145 5.90 -16.43 18.77
C LEU A 145 5.66 -15.41 19.88
N ARG A 146 6.74 -15.10 20.61
CA ARG A 146 6.73 -14.04 21.61
C ARG A 146 6.84 -12.69 20.90
N GLN A 147 6.17 -11.68 21.44
CA GLN A 147 6.33 -10.31 20.96
C GLN A 147 7.79 -9.90 21.20
N SER A 148 8.36 -9.16 20.24
CA SER A 148 9.69 -8.60 20.37
C SER A 148 9.64 -7.44 21.36
N ASN A 149 10.54 -7.45 22.35
CA ASN A 149 10.64 -6.38 23.34
C ASN A 149 11.78 -5.40 23.05
N ASP A 150 12.83 -5.86 22.36
CA ASP A 150 13.99 -5.06 22.00
C ASP A 150 14.11 -5.02 20.47
N PHE A 151 13.80 -3.87 19.87
CA PHE A 151 13.96 -3.64 18.45
C PHE A 151 14.28 -2.18 18.16
N ILE A 152 14.87 -1.94 17.00
CA ILE A 152 15.16 -0.59 16.51
C ILE A 152 14.09 -0.23 15.50
N ILE A 153 13.36 0.85 15.75
CA ILE A 153 12.38 1.37 14.81
C ILE A 153 13.13 1.82 13.54
N PRO A 154 12.77 1.29 12.35
CA PRO A 154 13.41 1.69 11.10
C PRO A 154 13.08 3.14 10.76
N ARG A 155 13.96 3.79 9.99
CA ARG A 155 13.64 5.08 9.39
C ARG A 155 12.78 4.85 8.15
N ILE A 156 11.52 5.27 8.20
CA ILE A 156 10.57 5.18 7.08
C ILE A 156 10.20 6.59 6.64
N GLU A 157 10.15 6.85 5.33
CA GLU A 157 9.70 8.15 4.82
C GLU A 157 8.24 8.40 5.21
N LYS A 158 7.90 9.66 5.52
CA LYS A 158 6.59 10.04 6.09
C LYS A 158 5.39 9.52 5.27
N LYS A 159 5.51 9.47 3.93
CA LYS A 159 4.44 8.96 3.04
C LYS A 159 4.14 7.46 3.20
N PHE A 160 5.12 6.68 3.65
CA PHE A 160 4.99 5.25 3.92
C PHE A 160 4.69 4.92 5.40
N GLN A 161 4.70 5.91 6.29
CA GLN A 161 4.35 5.71 7.71
C GLN A 161 2.82 5.57 7.88
N ASN A 162 2.28 4.40 7.53
CA ASN A 162 0.85 4.15 7.57
C ASN A 162 0.52 2.68 7.90
N ASN A 163 -0.78 2.40 7.99
CA ASN A 163 -1.30 1.06 7.87
C ASN A 163 -2.35 1.04 6.77
N VAL A 164 -1.92 0.63 5.57
CA VAL A 164 -2.80 0.59 4.39
C VAL A 164 -4.09 -0.21 4.60
N GLY A 165 -4.08 -1.18 5.52
CA GLY A 165 -5.25 -1.99 5.86
C GLY A 165 -6.22 -1.37 6.88
N LYS A 166 -5.78 -0.39 7.69
CA LYS A 166 -6.66 0.31 8.65
C LYS A 166 -7.17 1.63 8.10
N TYR A 167 -6.26 2.51 7.72
CA TYR A 167 -6.58 3.87 7.30
C TYR A 167 -5.44 4.46 6.46
N PHE A 168 -5.79 5.37 5.56
CA PHE A 168 -4.82 6.22 4.88
C PHE A 168 -4.69 7.52 5.65
N LYS A 169 -3.47 7.86 6.06
CA LYS A 169 -3.20 9.20 6.54
C LYS A 169 -3.07 10.11 5.33
N ILE A 170 -4.14 10.84 5.02
CA ILE A 170 -4.08 11.94 4.06
C ILE A 170 -3.47 13.12 4.81
N ASP A 171 -2.20 13.42 4.55
CA ASP A 171 -1.66 14.73 4.91
C ASP A 171 -2.01 15.65 3.75
N VAL A 172 -2.67 16.78 4.03
CA VAL A 172 -3.01 17.77 2.99
C VAL A 172 -1.76 18.31 2.27
N ASN A 173 -0.57 18.09 2.83
CA ASN A 173 0.70 18.41 2.23
C ASN A 173 1.36 17.22 1.49
N ASP A 174 0.95 15.97 1.74
CA ASP A 174 1.45 14.79 1.04
C ASP A 174 0.56 13.54 1.29
N PHE A 175 0.32 12.73 0.27
CA PHE A 175 -0.44 11.50 0.41
C PHE A 175 0.16 10.40 -0.45
N PHE A 176 -0.11 9.15 -0.09
CA PHE A 176 0.42 8.00 -0.81
C PHE A 176 -0.67 7.24 -1.57
N ALA A 177 -1.80 6.97 -0.91
CA ALA A 177 -3.04 6.56 -1.53
C ALA A 177 -4.22 7.17 -0.75
N ILE A 178 -5.38 7.27 -1.39
CA ILE A 178 -6.60 7.80 -0.78
C ILE A 178 -7.80 6.90 -1.11
N PRO A 179 -8.74 6.68 -0.18
CA PRO A 179 -9.96 5.97 -0.48
C PRO A 179 -10.79 6.68 -1.57
N PHE A 180 -11.47 5.92 -2.44
CA PHE A 180 -12.41 6.49 -3.41
C PHE A 180 -13.57 7.17 -2.69
N SER A 181 -13.67 8.48 -2.87
CA SER A 181 -14.85 9.27 -2.54
C SER A 181 -14.74 10.63 -3.25
N GLU A 182 -15.89 11.24 -3.53
CA GLU A 182 -15.95 12.61 -4.06
C GLU A 182 -15.25 13.62 -3.13
N GLU A 183 -15.33 13.40 -1.81
CA GLU A 183 -14.66 14.24 -0.82
C GLU A 183 -13.14 14.14 -0.91
N ASN A 184 -12.60 12.91 -0.95
CA ASN A 184 -11.16 12.71 -1.07
C ASN A 184 -10.62 13.18 -2.42
N LEU A 185 -11.40 13.06 -3.49
CA LEU A 185 -11.02 13.54 -4.82
C LEU A 185 -10.89 15.07 -4.84
N ARG A 186 -11.79 15.81 -4.16
CA ARG A 186 -11.68 17.26 -3.99
C ARG A 186 -10.43 17.66 -3.21
N ILE A 187 -10.09 16.92 -2.15
CA ILE A 187 -8.86 17.17 -1.37
C ILE A 187 -7.62 17.02 -2.27
N VAL A 188 -7.59 16.02 -3.14
CA VAL A 188 -6.48 15.81 -4.09
C VAL A 188 -6.45 16.90 -5.16
N GLU A 189 -7.60 17.32 -5.67
CA GLU A 189 -7.68 18.44 -6.60
C GLU A 189 -7.08 19.72 -5.99
N ASP A 190 -7.42 20.02 -4.73
CA ASP A 190 -6.89 21.17 -3.99
C ASP A 190 -5.38 21.05 -3.71
N TYR A 191 -4.88 19.85 -3.43
CA TYR A 191 -3.45 19.57 -3.30
C TYR A 191 -2.70 19.97 -4.59
N TYR A 192 -3.17 19.50 -5.75
CA TYR A 192 -2.54 19.81 -7.03
C TYR A 192 -2.68 21.29 -7.42
N LYS A 193 -3.78 21.97 -7.05
CA LYS A 193 -3.92 23.42 -7.26
C LYS A 193 -2.90 24.22 -6.44
N LYS A 194 -2.60 23.80 -5.20
CA LYS A 194 -1.63 24.48 -4.33
C LYS A 194 -0.18 24.23 -4.73
N ALA A 195 0.14 23.05 -5.24
CA ALA A 195 1.51 22.70 -5.66
C ALA A 195 2.00 23.48 -6.89
N HIS A 196 1.10 24.10 -7.65
CA HIS A 196 1.37 24.79 -8.92
C HIS A 196 1.11 26.30 -8.89
N ASN A 197 0.88 26.88 -7.70
CA ASN A 197 0.86 28.33 -7.46
C ASN A 197 2.08 28.73 -6.61
#